data_AF-A0A349MHS3-F1
#
_entry.id   AF-A0A349MHS3-F1
#
_cell.length_a   1.000
_cell.length_b   1.000
_cell.length_c   1.000
_cell.angle_alpha   90.00
_cell.angle_beta   90.00
_cell.angle_gamma   90.00
#
_symmetry.space_group_name_H-M   'P 1'
#
loop_
_entity.id
_entity.type
_entity.pdbx_description
1 polymer ?
#
loop_
_entity_poly.entity_id
_entity_poly.type
_entity_poly.pdbx_seq_one_letter_code
_entity_poly.pdbx_strand_id
1 'polypeptide(L)'
;DPAAMSHPTPPSPSRRTLLKGLAAGATASIATGTAHALGIIDTPTLSDTLDHLLQNHFKRMSPEEVQQALARIQRDAQRTHKIALQCTVTPPLPNVQFAQALNLAACKGTRRCVEACIRENNCGRGGALENIRVLSMPQTATSLTQADPYYNPPTIPEPGHRYLPIACQQCDNPPCVQACPVQATWKEPDGIVVIDYDWCIGCRY
;
A
#
# COMPACT_ATOMS: atom_id res chain seq x y z
N ASP A 1 9.14 16.94 15.69
CA ASP A 1 9.19 17.47 14.33
C ASP A 1 10.39 16.89 13.61
N PRO A 2 10.24 15.75 12.90
CA PRO A 2 11.20 15.29 11.92
C PRO A 2 10.63 15.57 10.53
N ALA A 3 11.25 16.54 9.88
CA ALA A 3 11.28 16.78 8.45
C ALA A 3 10.57 15.72 7.61
N ALA A 4 9.49 16.15 6.96
CA ALA A 4 9.00 15.57 5.74
C ALA A 4 10.17 15.40 4.75
N MET A 5 10.81 14.23 4.76
CA MET A 5 11.67 13.78 3.67
C MET A 5 10.78 13.26 2.53
N SER A 6 9.89 14.13 2.04
CA SER A 6 9.31 13.95 0.72
C SER A 6 10.33 14.42 -0.30
N HIS A 7 11.38 13.62 -0.53
CA HIS A 7 12.08 13.72 -1.79
C HIS A 7 11.08 13.29 -2.88
N PRO A 8 10.77 14.14 -3.87
CA PRO A 8 9.94 13.72 -4.98
C PRO A 8 10.75 12.68 -5.78
N THR A 9 10.45 11.42 -5.54
CA THR A 9 10.98 10.32 -6.34
C THR A 9 10.41 10.47 -7.75
N PRO A 10 11.25 10.51 -8.81
CA PRO A 10 10.72 10.25 -10.12
C PRO A 10 10.12 8.85 -10.07
N PRO A 11 8.83 8.67 -10.42
CA PRO A 11 8.21 7.36 -10.39
C PRO A 11 9.02 6.41 -11.27
N SER A 12 9.15 5.15 -10.84
CA SER A 12 9.54 4.10 -11.78
C SER A 12 8.65 4.23 -13.01
N PRO A 13 9.21 4.19 -14.23
CA PRO A 13 8.43 4.51 -15.42
C PRO A 13 7.23 3.56 -15.46
N SER A 14 6.03 4.13 -15.32
CA SER A 14 4.80 3.36 -15.44
C SER A 14 4.82 2.60 -16.77
N ARG A 15 4.13 1.45 -16.86
CA ARG A 15 4.00 0.68 -18.12
C ARG A 15 3.63 1.59 -19.31
N ARG A 16 2.83 2.64 -19.04
CA ARG A 16 2.42 3.69 -20.00
C ARG A 16 3.57 4.61 -20.45
N THR A 17 4.52 4.93 -19.58
CA THR A 17 5.67 5.81 -19.89
C THR A 17 6.70 5.07 -20.76
N LEU A 18 6.93 3.79 -20.51
CA LEU A 18 7.90 2.99 -21.28
C LEU A 18 7.41 2.69 -22.71
N LEU A 19 6.13 2.36 -22.89
CA LEU A 19 5.54 2.18 -24.23
C LEU A 19 5.68 3.43 -25.10
N LYS A 20 5.61 4.63 -24.50
CA LYS A 20 5.88 5.89 -25.18
C LYS A 20 7.37 6.08 -25.52
N GLY A 21 8.27 5.62 -24.64
CA GLY A 21 9.72 5.68 -24.85
C GLY A 21 10.25 4.71 -25.91
N LEU A 22 9.70 3.49 -25.97
CA LEU A 22 10.03 2.51 -27.01
C LEU A 22 9.56 2.96 -28.41
N ALA A 23 8.44 3.70 -28.47
CA ALA A 23 7.98 4.35 -29.71
C ALA A 23 8.86 5.54 -30.15
N ALA A 24 9.69 6.10 -29.26
CA ALA A 24 10.51 7.28 -29.51
C ALA A 24 11.96 6.98 -29.95
N GLY A 25 12.33 5.71 -30.15
CA GLY A 25 13.63 5.32 -30.72
C GLY A 25 14.71 5.06 -29.67
N ALA A 26 15.35 3.90 -29.78
CA ALA A 26 16.43 3.45 -28.91
C ALA A 26 17.75 4.15 -29.24
N THR A 27 18.15 5.17 -28.47
CA THR A 27 19.46 5.83 -28.57
C THR A 27 20.10 6.10 -27.20
N ALA A 28 20.14 5.10 -26.30
CA ALA A 28 20.82 5.26 -25.00
C ALA A 28 21.34 3.95 -24.38
N SER A 29 22.04 3.10 -25.13
CA SER A 29 22.32 1.71 -24.70
C SER A 29 23.77 1.31 -24.40
N ILE A 30 24.74 2.23 -24.25
CA ILE A 30 26.10 1.83 -23.82
C ILE A 30 26.69 2.68 -22.68
N ALA A 31 26.52 4.01 -22.69
CA ALA A 31 27.10 4.89 -21.66
C ALA A 31 26.46 4.74 -20.27
N THR A 32 25.20 4.33 -20.21
CA THR A 32 24.41 4.21 -18.97
C THR A 32 24.79 2.97 -18.15
N GLY A 33 25.23 1.89 -18.80
CA GLY A 33 25.59 0.63 -18.11
C GLY A 33 26.86 0.74 -17.27
N THR A 34 27.89 1.43 -17.78
CA THR A 34 29.15 1.67 -17.04
C THR A 34 28.98 2.69 -15.92
N ALA A 35 28.20 3.75 -16.15
CA ALA A 35 27.87 4.73 -15.12
C ALA A 35 27.02 4.13 -13.97
N HIS A 36 26.18 3.12 -14.27
CA HIS A 36 25.50 2.31 -13.27
C HIS A 36 26.43 1.47 -12.41
N ALA A 37 27.34 0.73 -13.05
CA ALA A 37 28.32 -0.11 -12.34
C ALA A 37 29.26 0.72 -11.45
N LEU A 38 29.47 2.00 -11.79
CA LEU A 38 30.26 2.96 -11.04
C LEU A 38 29.46 3.74 -9.98
N GLY A 39 28.15 3.52 -9.84
CA GLY A 39 27.30 4.21 -8.86
C GLY A 39 27.08 5.70 -9.14
N ILE A 40 27.31 6.16 -10.38
CA ILE A 40 27.20 7.57 -10.78
C ILE A 40 25.74 7.96 -11.06
N ILE A 41 24.88 6.98 -11.41
CA ILE A 41 23.48 7.19 -11.76
C ILE A 41 22.59 6.20 -11.00
N ASP A 42 21.57 6.72 -10.29
CA ASP A 42 20.60 5.96 -9.48
C ASP A 42 19.33 5.55 -10.27
N THR A 43 19.41 5.39 -11.59
CA THR A 43 18.30 4.90 -12.42
C THR A 43 18.06 3.38 -12.31
N PRO A 44 16.88 2.84 -12.64
CA PRO A 44 16.70 1.40 -12.76
C PRO A 44 17.53 0.84 -13.93
N THR A 45 18.09 -0.36 -13.79
CA THR A 45 18.76 -1.03 -14.91
C THR A 45 17.75 -1.38 -15.99
N LEU A 46 18.23 -1.64 -17.22
CA LEU A 46 17.37 -2.11 -18.30
C LEU A 46 16.64 -3.41 -17.92
N SER A 47 17.34 -4.33 -17.23
CA SER A 47 16.77 -5.56 -16.70
C SER A 47 15.67 -5.26 -15.69
N ASP A 48 15.94 -4.45 -14.66
CA ASP A 48 14.93 -4.14 -13.62
C ASP A 48 13.67 -3.47 -14.22
N THR A 49 13.86 -2.61 -15.23
CA THR A 49 12.77 -1.93 -15.93
C THR A 49 11.93 -2.90 -16.75
N LEU A 50 12.57 -3.85 -17.43
CA LEU A 50 11.91 -4.88 -18.21
C LEU A 50 11.19 -5.89 -17.30
N ASP A 51 11.82 -6.29 -16.20
CA ASP A 51 11.26 -7.20 -15.20
C ASP A 51 9.98 -6.61 -14.60
N HIS A 52 9.99 -5.32 -14.22
CA HIS A 52 8.80 -4.64 -13.73
C HIS A 52 7.69 -4.51 -14.80
N LEU A 53 8.07 -4.28 -16.06
CA LEU A 53 7.11 -4.20 -17.17
C LEU A 53 6.42 -5.56 -17.41
N LEU A 54 7.22 -6.63 -17.46
CA LEU A 54 6.78 -7.98 -17.80
C LEU A 54 6.25 -8.76 -16.59
N GLN A 55 6.39 -8.22 -15.37
CA GLN A 55 5.87 -8.84 -14.15
C GLN A 55 4.40 -9.22 -14.35
N ASN A 56 4.10 -10.50 -14.10
CA ASN A 56 2.75 -11.02 -14.20
C ASN A 56 1.93 -10.70 -12.93
N HIS A 57 0.64 -10.98 -12.97
CA HIS A 57 -0.22 -10.91 -11.80
C HIS A 57 0.30 -11.86 -10.71
N PHE A 58 0.44 -11.39 -9.46
CA PHE A 58 1.07 -12.13 -8.36
C PHE A 58 0.58 -13.59 -8.21
N LYS A 59 -0.74 -13.82 -8.19
CA LYS A 59 -1.36 -15.17 -8.14
C LYS A 59 -0.95 -16.16 -9.25
N ARG A 60 -0.36 -15.68 -10.35
CA ARG A 60 0.07 -16.48 -11.50
C ARG A 60 1.58 -16.64 -11.58
N MET A 61 2.32 -15.95 -10.71
CA MET A 61 3.77 -16.00 -10.71
C MET A 61 4.25 -17.33 -10.12
N SER A 62 5.28 -17.89 -10.73
CA SER A 62 6.01 -19.03 -10.19
C SER A 62 6.81 -18.60 -8.94
N PRO A 63 7.21 -19.56 -8.07
CA PRO A 63 8.06 -19.24 -6.93
C PRO A 63 9.35 -18.50 -7.32
N GLU A 64 9.94 -18.84 -8.46
CA GLU A 64 11.15 -18.19 -8.99
C GLU A 64 10.87 -16.74 -9.41
N GLU A 65 9.75 -16.50 -10.11
CA GLU A 65 9.32 -15.16 -10.52
C GLU A 65 9.04 -14.29 -9.29
N VAL A 66 8.44 -14.85 -8.23
CA VAL A 66 8.22 -14.15 -6.97
C VAL A 66 9.56 -13.76 -6.33
N GLN A 67 10.53 -14.67 -6.25
CA GLN A 67 11.86 -14.35 -5.70
C GLN A 67 12.57 -13.27 -6.51
N GLN A 68 12.46 -13.30 -7.84
CA GLN A 68 13.01 -12.27 -8.71
C GLN A 68 12.36 -10.89 -8.44
N ALA A 69 11.03 -10.85 -8.28
CA ALA A 69 10.32 -9.63 -7.94
C ALA A 69 10.71 -9.09 -6.56
N LEU A 70 10.83 -9.94 -5.54
CA LEU A 70 11.31 -9.55 -4.21
C LEU A 70 12.72 -8.97 -4.27
N ALA A 71 13.65 -9.66 -4.95
CA ALA A 71 15.02 -9.20 -5.11
C ALA A 71 15.09 -7.85 -5.84
N ARG A 72 14.25 -7.66 -6.87
CA ARG A 72 14.11 -6.37 -7.56
C ARG A 72 13.63 -5.28 -6.61
N ILE A 73 12.56 -5.51 -5.84
CA ILE A 73 12.02 -4.55 -4.86
C ILE A 73 13.09 -4.18 -3.82
N GLN A 74 13.85 -5.14 -3.31
CA GLN A 74 14.93 -4.88 -2.36
C GLN A 74 16.05 -4.05 -2.96
N ARG A 75 16.47 -4.33 -4.21
CA ARG A 75 17.45 -3.51 -4.94
C ARG A 75 16.92 -2.10 -5.17
N ASP A 76 15.67 -1.96 -5.59
CA ASP A 76 15.02 -0.67 -5.82
C ASP A 76 14.97 0.16 -4.53
N ALA A 77 14.60 -0.45 -3.40
CA ALA A 77 14.58 0.22 -2.11
C ALA A 77 15.98 0.64 -1.63
N GLN A 78 16.98 -0.22 -1.78
CA GLN A 78 18.37 0.10 -1.45
C GLN A 78 18.92 1.22 -2.34
N ARG A 79 18.54 1.25 -3.62
CA ARG A 79 18.99 2.29 -4.56
C ARG A 79 18.32 3.63 -4.26
N THR A 80 17.00 3.64 -4.14
CA THR A 80 16.19 4.87 -4.09
C THR A 80 16.09 5.45 -2.68
N HIS A 81 15.95 4.61 -1.67
CA HIS A 81 15.76 5.03 -0.29
C HIS A 81 17.01 4.84 0.56
N LYS A 82 18.04 4.17 0.04
CA LYS A 82 19.24 3.76 0.79
C LYS A 82 18.89 2.92 2.03
N ILE A 83 17.80 2.13 1.93
CA ILE A 83 17.31 1.24 2.98
C ILE A 83 17.49 -0.21 2.53
N ALA A 84 18.20 -1.00 3.34
CA ALA A 84 18.31 -2.44 3.15
C ALA A 84 17.06 -3.11 3.73
N LEU A 85 16.09 -3.43 2.86
CA LEU A 85 14.85 -4.11 3.24
C LEU A 85 14.99 -5.62 3.09
N GLN A 86 14.33 -6.36 3.99
CA GLN A 86 14.09 -7.80 3.83
C GLN A 86 12.63 -7.99 3.40
N CYS A 87 12.42 -8.40 2.15
CA CYS A 87 11.08 -8.69 1.64
C CYS A 87 10.83 -10.19 1.69
N THR A 88 9.65 -10.59 2.18
CA THR A 88 9.23 -11.99 2.24
C THR A 88 7.78 -12.10 1.79
N VAL A 89 7.39 -13.29 1.34
CA VAL A 89 5.99 -13.63 1.07
C VAL A 89 5.52 -14.59 2.15
N THR A 90 4.43 -14.23 2.81
CA THR A 90 3.74 -15.10 3.76
C THR A 90 2.52 -15.69 3.06
N PRO A 91 2.47 -17.01 2.82
CA PRO A 91 1.30 -17.63 2.21
C PRO A 91 0.12 -17.68 3.20
N PRO A 92 -1.12 -17.80 2.71
CA PRO A 92 -2.28 -17.97 3.58
C PRO A 92 -2.17 -19.27 4.37
N LEU A 93 -2.62 -19.23 5.63
CA LEU A 93 -2.53 -20.38 6.51
C LEU A 93 -3.63 -21.42 6.19
N PRO A 94 -3.29 -22.71 6.03
CA PRO A 94 -4.29 -23.73 5.74
C PRO A 94 -5.20 -23.96 6.95
N ASN A 95 -6.51 -24.09 6.71
CA ASN A 95 -7.52 -24.34 7.74
C ASN A 95 -7.58 -23.30 8.87
N VAL A 96 -7.18 -22.06 8.59
CA VAL A 96 -7.30 -20.92 9.50
C VAL A 96 -8.34 -19.95 8.94
N GLN A 97 -9.05 -19.23 9.81
CA GLN A 97 -9.78 -18.03 9.42
C GLN A 97 -9.43 -16.88 10.36
N PHE A 98 -9.03 -15.76 9.78
CA PHE A 98 -8.77 -14.53 10.52
C PHE A 98 -10.05 -13.71 10.70
N ALA A 99 -10.26 -13.23 11.92
CA ALA A 99 -11.35 -12.32 12.26
C ALA A 99 -10.84 -11.22 13.19
N GLN A 100 -11.42 -10.01 13.04
CA GLN A 100 -11.13 -8.87 13.90
C GLN A 100 -12.36 -8.53 14.75
N ALA A 101 -12.20 -8.52 16.08
CA ALA A 101 -13.22 -8.05 17.01
C ALA A 101 -12.72 -6.81 17.74
N LEU A 102 -13.50 -5.72 17.68
CA LEU A 102 -13.18 -4.46 18.35
C LEU A 102 -14.18 -4.18 19.47
N ASN A 103 -13.69 -4.01 20.70
CA ASN A 103 -14.52 -3.55 21.81
C ASN A 103 -14.74 -2.03 21.70
N LEU A 104 -15.91 -1.63 21.20
CA LEU A 104 -16.27 -0.22 21.00
C LEU A 104 -16.38 0.55 22.33
N ALA A 105 -16.74 -0.11 23.44
CA ALA A 105 -16.82 0.54 24.75
C ALA A 105 -15.44 0.93 25.31
N ALA A 106 -14.37 0.28 24.83
CA ALA A 106 -13.00 0.62 25.21
C ALA A 106 -12.40 1.74 24.33
N CYS A 107 -13.05 2.10 23.22
CA CYS A 107 -12.52 3.10 22.30
C CYS A 107 -12.66 4.52 22.89
N LYS A 108 -11.52 5.16 23.13
CA LYS A 108 -11.45 6.52 23.70
C LYS A 108 -11.33 7.63 22.66
N GLY A 109 -11.21 7.29 21.36
CA GLY A 109 -11.03 8.30 20.31
C GLY A 109 -9.61 8.86 20.18
N THR A 110 -8.59 8.21 20.74
CA THR A 110 -7.19 8.72 20.72
C THR A 110 -6.49 8.59 19.38
N ARG A 111 -7.07 7.89 18.41
CA ARG A 111 -6.51 7.65 17.06
C ARG A 111 -5.13 6.96 17.01
N ARG A 112 -4.64 6.42 18.14
CA ARG A 112 -3.38 5.65 18.18
C ARG A 112 -3.38 4.43 17.26
N CYS A 113 -4.54 3.83 17.00
CA CYS A 113 -4.68 2.76 16.01
C CYS A 113 -4.40 3.24 14.58
N VAL A 114 -4.81 4.48 14.24
CA VAL A 114 -4.55 5.10 12.94
C VAL A 114 -3.06 5.34 12.77
N GLU A 115 -2.41 5.95 13.77
CA GLU A 115 -0.97 6.22 13.78
C GLU A 115 -0.14 4.93 13.66
N ALA A 116 -0.51 3.89 14.42
CA ALA A 116 0.15 2.59 14.35
C ALA A 116 0.00 1.96 12.96
N CYS A 117 -1.19 2.01 12.38
CA CYS A 117 -1.44 1.48 11.03
C CYS A 117 -0.63 2.22 9.97
N ILE A 118 -0.57 3.55 10.01
CA ILE A 118 0.24 4.37 9.09
C ILE A 118 1.71 3.99 9.19
N ARG A 119 2.23 3.87 10.41
CA ARG A 119 3.62 3.53 10.67
C ARG A 119 3.97 2.13 10.19
N GLU A 120 3.13 1.16 10.49
CA GLU A 120 3.36 -0.25 10.15
C GLU A 120 3.26 -0.49 8.63
N ASN A 121 2.23 0.07 8.00
CA ASN A 121 1.90 -0.23 6.60
C ASN A 121 2.48 0.79 5.62
N ASN A 122 3.36 1.68 6.08
CA ASN A 122 3.99 2.72 5.28
C ASN A 122 2.98 3.51 4.43
N CYS A 123 1.82 3.86 5.00
CA CYS A 123 0.73 4.49 4.24
C CYS A 123 1.20 5.85 3.68
N GLY A 124 1.58 5.88 2.40
CA GLY A 124 2.32 6.98 1.79
C GLY A 124 1.44 8.06 1.15
N ARG A 125 1.58 9.30 1.65
CA ARG A 125 1.35 10.64 1.05
C ARG A 125 1.31 11.69 2.18
N GLY A 126 2.36 11.74 3.03
CA GLY A 126 2.41 12.69 4.16
C GLY A 126 1.27 12.52 5.18
N GLY A 127 0.82 11.28 5.44
CA GLY A 127 -0.27 11.00 6.38
C GLY A 127 -1.69 11.10 5.80
N ALA A 128 -1.85 11.40 4.50
CA ALA A 128 -3.18 11.56 3.90
C ALA A 128 -3.96 10.25 3.67
N LEU A 129 -3.29 9.09 3.73
CA LEU A 129 -3.95 7.79 3.56
C LEU A 129 -4.12 7.12 4.93
N GLU A 130 -5.35 7.13 5.42
CA GLU A 130 -5.76 6.44 6.63
C GLU A 130 -6.57 5.19 6.25
N ASN A 131 -6.01 4.00 6.49
CA ASN A 131 -6.75 2.74 6.32
C ASN A 131 -7.78 2.51 7.43
N ILE A 132 -7.62 3.23 8.55
CA ILE A 132 -8.53 3.24 9.69
C ILE A 132 -9.03 4.67 9.87
N ARG A 133 -10.35 4.87 9.86
CA ARG A 133 -10.98 6.13 10.27
C ARG A 133 -11.62 5.96 11.63
N VAL A 134 -11.36 6.89 12.55
CA VAL A 134 -12.10 6.95 13.82
C VAL A 134 -13.15 8.03 13.70
N LEU A 135 -14.39 7.68 14.00
CA LEU A 135 -15.51 8.61 14.01
C LEU A 135 -15.83 9.03 15.45
N SER A 136 -15.97 10.33 15.70
CA SER A 136 -16.57 10.86 16.93
C SER A 136 -18.06 11.08 16.74
N MET A 137 -18.86 10.69 17.71
CA MET A 137 -20.32 10.82 17.66
C MET A 137 -20.88 11.19 19.03
N PRO A 138 -21.85 12.12 19.12
CA PRO A 138 -22.61 12.31 20.35
C PRO A 138 -23.22 10.98 20.82
N GLN A 139 -23.29 10.75 22.13
CA GLN A 139 -23.90 9.55 22.69
C GLN A 139 -25.40 9.43 22.35
N THR A 140 -26.05 10.54 21.99
CA THR A 140 -27.44 10.59 21.53
C THR A 140 -27.58 10.31 20.03
N ALA A 141 -26.48 10.24 19.27
CA ALA A 141 -26.54 10.01 17.83
C ALA A 141 -27.21 8.66 17.52
N THR A 142 -28.11 8.63 16.55
CA THR A 142 -28.81 7.42 16.10
C THR A 142 -28.35 6.98 14.71
N SER A 143 -27.62 7.85 14.00
CA SER A 143 -27.14 7.63 12.64
C SER A 143 -25.66 7.96 12.51
N LEU A 144 -24.97 7.26 11.61
CA LEU A 144 -23.58 7.55 11.23
C LEU A 144 -23.43 8.90 10.50
N THR A 145 -24.53 9.48 10.00
CA THR A 145 -24.50 10.81 9.38
C THR A 145 -24.19 11.94 10.37
N GLN A 146 -24.33 11.67 11.67
CA GLN A 146 -24.01 12.61 12.75
C GLN A 146 -22.56 12.45 13.25
N ALA A 147 -21.78 11.60 12.58
CA ALA A 147 -20.42 11.30 12.96
C ALA A 147 -19.43 12.28 12.35
N ASP A 148 -18.48 12.75 13.14
CA ASP A 148 -17.38 13.58 12.69
C ASP A 148 -16.09 12.74 12.57
N PRO A 149 -15.57 12.51 11.35
CA PRO A 149 -14.29 11.83 11.14
C PRO A 149 -13.06 12.73 11.39
N TYR A 150 -13.24 14.05 11.51
CA TYR A 150 -12.17 15.06 11.58
C TYR A 150 -12.15 15.82 12.92
N TYR A 151 -12.74 15.24 13.97
CA TYR A 151 -12.83 15.83 15.29
C TYR A 151 -11.45 16.19 15.88
N ASN A 152 -11.38 17.35 16.56
CA ASN A 152 -10.19 17.81 17.29
C ASN A 152 -10.58 18.55 18.59
N PRO A 153 -11.16 17.83 19.58
CA PRO A 153 -11.56 18.42 20.84
C PRO A 153 -10.34 18.74 21.71
N PRO A 154 -10.45 19.69 22.66
CA PRO A 154 -9.36 20.03 23.58
C PRO A 154 -8.99 18.88 24.53
N THR A 155 -9.90 17.92 24.75
CA THR A 155 -9.67 16.74 25.59
C THR A 155 -10.25 15.50 24.92
N ILE A 156 -9.55 14.36 25.06
CA ILE A 156 -9.95 13.05 24.55
C ILE A 156 -9.92 12.05 25.71
N PRO A 157 -11.02 11.35 26.04
CA PRO A 157 -12.31 11.36 25.36
C PRO A 157 -13.11 12.64 25.61
N GLU A 158 -13.85 13.10 24.60
CA GLU A 158 -14.78 14.22 24.72
C GLU A 158 -16.01 13.81 25.55
N PRO A 159 -16.41 14.61 26.56
CA PRO A 159 -17.62 14.32 27.35
C PRO A 159 -18.86 14.19 26.46
N GLY A 160 -19.72 13.22 26.78
CA GLY A 160 -20.96 12.99 26.03
C GLY A 160 -20.79 12.42 24.62
N HIS A 161 -19.57 12.01 24.24
CA HIS A 161 -19.27 11.39 22.95
C HIS A 161 -18.91 9.92 23.09
N ARG A 162 -18.98 9.21 21.95
CA ARG A 162 -18.53 7.84 21.74
C ARG A 162 -17.78 7.75 20.42
N TYR A 163 -16.91 6.75 20.31
CA TYR A 163 -16.01 6.63 19.17
C TYR A 163 -16.18 5.29 18.45
N LEU A 164 -16.13 5.35 17.11
CA LEU A 164 -16.25 4.18 16.25
C LEU A 164 -15.06 4.12 15.27
N PRO A 165 -14.08 3.24 15.50
CA PRO A 165 -13.05 2.94 14.50
C PRO A 165 -13.63 2.08 13.38
N ILE A 166 -13.47 2.54 12.14
CA ILE A 166 -13.87 1.84 10.92
C ILE A 166 -12.61 1.55 10.09
N ALA A 167 -12.43 0.29 9.73
CA ALA A 167 -11.37 -0.21 8.86
C ALA A 167 -11.96 -1.17 7.81
N CYS A 168 -11.11 -1.73 6.94
CA CYS A 168 -11.50 -2.86 6.09
C CYS A 168 -12.05 -4.00 6.96
N GLN A 169 -13.27 -4.44 6.68
CA GLN A 169 -13.95 -5.49 7.45
C GLN A 169 -13.60 -6.91 6.99
N GLN A 170 -12.76 -7.04 5.94
CA GLN A 170 -12.35 -8.33 5.39
C GLN A 170 -13.54 -9.24 5.02
N CYS A 171 -14.57 -8.66 4.37
CA CYS A 171 -15.85 -9.32 4.08
C CYS A 171 -15.67 -10.70 3.42
N ASP A 172 -16.58 -11.63 3.70
CA ASP A 172 -16.59 -12.97 3.08
C ASP A 172 -16.96 -12.92 1.60
N ASN A 173 -17.90 -12.04 1.25
CA ASN A 173 -18.29 -11.73 -0.12
C ASN A 173 -17.90 -10.29 -0.47
N PRO A 174 -16.60 -10.01 -0.72
CA PRO A 174 -16.10 -8.65 -0.86
C PRO A 174 -16.51 -8.04 -2.22
N PRO A 175 -17.38 -7.01 -2.26
CA PRO A 175 -17.76 -6.37 -3.51
C PRO A 175 -16.58 -5.65 -4.18
N CYS A 176 -15.60 -5.20 -3.39
CA CYS A 176 -14.38 -4.57 -3.89
C CYS A 176 -13.50 -5.52 -4.72
N VAL A 177 -13.58 -6.84 -4.50
CA VAL A 177 -12.89 -7.84 -5.35
C VAL A 177 -13.60 -7.99 -6.69
N GLN A 178 -14.93 -8.06 -6.67
CA GLN A 178 -15.74 -8.17 -7.89
C GLN A 178 -15.64 -6.91 -8.76
N ALA A 179 -15.53 -5.75 -8.14
CA ALA A 179 -15.45 -4.46 -8.82
C ALA A 179 -14.08 -4.21 -9.50
N CYS A 180 -13.02 -4.92 -9.13
CA CYS A 180 -11.68 -4.64 -9.64
C CYS A 180 -11.51 -5.17 -11.08
N PRO A 181 -11.39 -4.30 -12.11
CA PRO A 181 -11.39 -4.75 -13.51
C PRO A 181 -10.11 -5.51 -13.90
N VAL A 182 -9.01 -5.28 -13.17
CA VAL A 182 -7.71 -5.94 -13.41
C VAL A 182 -7.42 -7.05 -12.39
N GLN A 183 -8.36 -7.33 -11.47
CA GLN A 183 -8.23 -8.33 -10.41
C GLN A 183 -7.03 -8.09 -9.46
N ALA A 184 -6.62 -6.82 -9.26
CA ALA A 184 -5.59 -6.45 -8.30
C ALA A 184 -5.98 -6.73 -6.83
N THR A 185 -7.19 -7.20 -6.57
CA THR A 185 -7.68 -7.59 -5.26
C THR A 185 -8.23 -9.01 -5.31
N TRP A 186 -8.01 -9.79 -4.26
CA TRP A 186 -8.58 -11.13 -4.12
C TRP A 186 -8.80 -11.50 -2.65
N LYS A 187 -9.65 -12.51 -2.42
CA LYS A 187 -9.84 -13.13 -1.11
C LYS A 187 -8.95 -14.38 -1.03
N GLU A 188 -8.21 -14.53 0.06
CA GLU A 188 -7.41 -15.71 0.38
C GLU A 188 -8.22 -16.75 1.17
N PRO A 189 -7.81 -18.04 1.16
CA PRO A 189 -8.51 -19.10 1.88
C PRO A 189 -8.62 -18.88 3.39
N ASP A 190 -7.73 -18.05 3.97
CA ASP A 190 -7.69 -17.75 5.40
C ASP A 190 -8.56 -16.55 5.81
N GLY A 191 -9.35 -16.00 4.88
CA GLY A 191 -10.26 -14.91 5.17
C GLY A 191 -9.72 -13.51 4.87
N ILE A 192 -8.45 -13.37 4.46
CA ILE A 192 -7.88 -12.04 4.19
C ILE A 192 -8.23 -11.56 2.78
N VAL A 193 -8.68 -10.32 2.64
CA VAL A 193 -8.76 -9.62 1.35
C VAL A 193 -7.44 -8.90 1.09
N VAL A 194 -6.73 -9.34 0.06
CA VAL A 194 -5.42 -8.82 -0.33
C VAL A 194 -5.58 -7.76 -1.42
N ILE A 195 -4.71 -6.76 -1.39
CA ILE A 195 -4.58 -5.72 -2.41
C ILE A 195 -3.14 -5.76 -2.94
N ASP A 196 -3.00 -6.03 -4.23
CA ASP A 196 -1.73 -5.92 -4.95
C ASP A 196 -1.56 -4.48 -5.45
N TYR A 197 -0.73 -3.74 -4.73
CA TYR A 197 -0.44 -2.34 -5.03
C TYR A 197 0.38 -2.15 -6.32
N ASP A 198 1.18 -3.14 -6.73
CA ASP A 198 1.98 -3.08 -7.95
C ASP A 198 1.13 -3.36 -9.19
N TRP A 199 0.09 -4.19 -9.06
CA TRP A 199 -0.85 -4.49 -10.15
C TRP A 199 -2.00 -3.49 -10.28
N CYS A 200 -2.35 -2.78 -9.19
CA CYS A 200 -3.46 -1.83 -9.17
C CYS A 200 -3.26 -0.65 -10.14
N ILE A 201 -4.22 -0.45 -11.04
CA ILE A 201 -4.20 0.66 -12.02
C ILE A 201 -4.85 1.96 -11.51
N GLY A 202 -5.37 1.97 -10.29
CA GLY A 202 -5.97 3.17 -9.68
C GLY A 202 -7.28 3.65 -10.33
N CYS A 203 -8.12 2.74 -10.83
CA CYS A 203 -9.39 3.08 -11.50
C CYS A 203 -10.46 3.69 -10.59
N ARG A 204 -10.37 3.49 -9.26
CA ARG A 204 -11.27 4.08 -8.23
C ARG A 204 -12.78 3.85 -8.49
N TYR A 205 -13.11 2.68 -9.02
CA TYR A 205 -14.49 2.22 -9.19
C TYR A 205 -15.21 2.04 -7.84
#